data_AF-A0AAV7TQE5-F1
#
_entry.id   AF-A0AAV7TQE5-F1
#
_cell.length_a   1.000
_cell.length_b   1.000
_cell.length_c   1.000
_cell.angle_alpha   90.00
_cell.angle_beta   90.00
_cell.angle_gamma   90.00
#
_symmetry.space_group_name_H-M   'P 1'
#
loop_
_entity.id
_entity.type
_entity.pdbx_description
1 polymer ?
#
loop_
_entity_poly.entity_id
_entity_poly.type
_entity_poly.pdbx_seq_one_letter_code
_entity_poly.pdbx_strand_id
1 'polypeptide(L)'
;MRSHLTATVKNQVKQMNSELAIIPGGLTKGLQPLDIGVNRAFKTGRQRRANFATICEWIVDAWAKISALTVVRAFAKAGIIAEQPPGNKTGSNKDEREPGMFDGEIAQLFNSDTEDEDFDAFVGEE
;
A
#
# COMPACT_ATOMS: atom_id res chain seq x y z
N MET A 1 -12.73 10.74 2.85
CA MET A 1 -11.99 10.83 4.12
C MET A 1 -10.53 11.27 3.89
N ARG A 2 -9.92 12.04 4.81
CA ARG A 2 -8.48 12.38 4.83
C ARG A 2 -7.82 11.84 6.11
N SER A 3 -8.08 10.58 6.43
CA SER A 3 -7.64 9.91 7.67
C SER A 3 -6.13 10.01 7.91
N HIS A 4 -5.32 10.02 6.83
CA HIS A 4 -3.87 10.21 6.88
C HIS A 4 -3.40 11.61 7.34
N LEU A 5 -4.31 12.59 7.48
CA LEU A 5 -3.98 13.94 7.97
C LEU A 5 -4.30 14.15 9.45
N THR A 6 -4.92 13.16 10.11
CA THR A 6 -5.32 13.23 11.52
C THR A 6 -4.10 13.41 12.42
N ALA A 7 -4.27 14.14 13.53
CA ALA A 7 -3.19 14.40 14.49
C ALA A 7 -2.58 13.11 15.06
N THR A 8 -3.39 12.08 15.29
CA THR A 8 -2.96 10.75 15.74
C THR A 8 -1.94 10.15 14.79
N VAL A 9 -2.25 10.12 13.48
CA VAL A 9 -1.35 9.59 12.44
C VAL A 9 -0.05 10.39 12.40
N LYS A 10 -0.12 11.73 12.47
CA LYS A 10 1.08 12.59 12.50
C LYS A 10 1.97 12.34 13.71
N ASN A 11 1.37 12.13 14.88
CA ASN A 11 2.10 11.86 16.11
C ASN A 11 2.79 10.49 16.05
N GLN A 12 2.10 9.48 15.51
CA GLN A 12 2.67 8.14 15.35
C GLN A 12 3.81 8.10 14.33
N VAL A 13 3.67 8.80 13.20
CA VAL A 13 4.74 8.92 12.18
C VAL A 13 6.00 9.58 12.77
N LYS A 14 5.83 10.61 13.62
CA LYS A 14 6.94 11.24 14.36
C LYS A 14 7.58 10.27 15.36
N GLN A 15 6.80 9.46 16.07
CA GLN A 15 7.33 8.45 16.99
C GLN A 15 8.14 7.37 16.25
N MET A 16 7.73 6.99 15.04
CA MET A 16 8.44 6.04 14.19
C MET A 16 9.66 6.64 13.47
N ASN A 17 10.06 7.88 13.81
CA ASN A 17 11.14 8.62 13.14
C ASN A 17 11.01 8.62 11.60
N SER A 18 9.77 8.71 11.11
CA SER A 18 9.43 8.62 9.70
C SER A 18 8.96 9.98 9.19
N GLU A 19 9.24 10.28 7.93
CA GLU A 19 8.78 11.50 7.27
C GLU A 19 7.58 11.21 6.37
N LEU A 20 6.58 12.09 6.39
CA LEU A 20 5.36 11.92 5.60
C LEU A 20 5.50 12.62 4.25
N ALA A 21 5.55 11.86 3.16
CA ALA A 21 5.49 12.40 1.81
C ALA A 21 4.04 12.72 1.42
N ILE A 22 3.76 13.99 1.07
CA ILE A 22 2.45 14.40 0.58
C ILE A 22 2.39 14.21 -0.94
N ILE A 23 1.38 13.47 -1.41
CA ILE A 23 1.12 13.27 -2.83
C ILE A 23 -0.08 14.14 -3.20
N PRO A 24 0.09 15.14 -4.09
CA PRO A 24 -1.01 16.00 -4.48
C PRO A 24 -2.06 15.22 -5.29
N GLY A 25 -3.31 15.66 -5.19
CA GLY A 25 -4.44 15.05 -5.89
C GLY A 25 -4.20 14.97 -7.40
N GLY A 26 -4.61 13.86 -8.02
CA GLY A 26 -4.43 13.61 -9.46
C GLY A 26 -3.07 12.99 -9.84
N LEU A 27 -2.07 13.02 -8.97
CA LEU A 27 -0.75 12.41 -9.24
C LEU A 27 -0.60 10.98 -8.72
N THR A 28 -1.65 10.40 -8.12
CA THR A 28 -1.66 9.04 -7.58
C THR A 28 -1.15 8.00 -8.59
N LYS A 29 -1.56 8.08 -9.86
CA LYS A 29 -1.17 7.13 -10.91
C LYS A 29 0.32 7.20 -11.32
N GLY A 30 1.06 8.22 -10.90
CA GLY A 30 2.45 8.46 -11.29
C GLY A 30 3.42 8.63 -10.12
N LEU A 31 2.93 8.98 -8.93
CA LEU A 31 3.76 9.19 -7.73
C LEU A 31 3.51 8.18 -6.61
N GLN A 32 2.42 7.40 -6.62
CA GLN A 32 2.22 6.34 -5.62
C GLN A 32 2.83 5.02 -6.11
N PRO A 33 3.91 4.51 -5.49
CA PRO A 33 4.56 3.28 -5.91
C PRO A 33 3.61 2.08 -5.89
N LEU A 34 2.68 2.05 -4.94
CA LEU A 34 1.65 1.01 -4.83
C LEU A 34 0.70 1.03 -6.04
N ASP A 35 0.25 2.20 -6.49
CA ASP A 35 -0.63 2.29 -7.65
C ASP A 35 0.06 1.97 -8.97
N ILE A 36 1.31 2.41 -9.11
CA ILE A 36 2.11 2.21 -10.32
C ILE A 36 2.53 0.74 -10.47
N GLY A 37 3.03 0.15 -9.38
CA GLY A 37 3.69 -1.15 -9.39
C GLY A 37 2.79 -2.32 -9.00
N VAL A 38 1.85 -2.10 -8.07
CA VAL A 38 1.05 -3.17 -7.45
C VAL A 38 -0.39 -3.14 -7.95
N ASN A 39 -1.15 -2.07 -7.68
CA ASN A 39 -2.58 -2.02 -8.00
C ASN A 39 -2.87 -2.10 -9.50
N ARG A 40 -1.95 -1.64 -10.36
CA ARG A 40 -2.11 -1.74 -11.82
C ARG A 40 -2.31 -3.19 -12.28
N ALA A 41 -1.69 -4.17 -11.63
CA ALA A 41 -1.85 -5.58 -11.95
C ALA A 41 -3.26 -6.11 -11.62
N PHE A 42 -3.90 -5.54 -10.59
CA PHE A 42 -5.22 -5.96 -10.10
C PHE A 42 -6.39 -5.29 -10.83
N LYS A 43 -6.17 -4.14 -11.50
CA LYS A 43 -7.22 -3.39 -12.21
C LYS A 43 -7.70 -4.04 -13.53
N THR A 44 -7.12 -5.17 -13.94
CA THR A 44 -7.46 -5.83 -15.21
C THR A 44 -8.37 -7.04 -14.97
N GLY A 45 -9.68 -6.84 -14.88
CA GLY A 45 -10.63 -7.97 -14.89
C GLY A 45 -12.06 -7.68 -14.43
N ARG A 46 -13.05 -8.30 -15.10
CA ARG A 46 -14.40 -8.48 -14.57
C ARG A 46 -14.38 -9.64 -13.58
N GLN A 47 -14.29 -9.35 -12.29
CA GLN A 47 -14.24 -10.34 -11.21
C GLN A 47 -15.61 -10.40 -10.52
N ARG A 48 -16.14 -11.60 -10.31
CA ARG A 48 -17.25 -11.81 -9.36
C ARG A 48 -16.73 -11.57 -7.95
N ARG A 49 -17.57 -11.05 -7.04
CA ARG A 49 -17.18 -10.82 -5.64
C ARG A 49 -16.79 -12.15 -5.00
N ALA A 50 -15.49 -12.32 -4.76
CA ALA A 50 -14.96 -13.46 -4.02
C ALA A 50 -15.29 -13.30 -2.53
N ASN A 51 -15.34 -14.41 -1.80
CA ASN A 51 -15.48 -14.37 -0.35
C ASN A 51 -14.20 -13.78 0.28
N PHE A 52 -14.32 -13.16 1.45
CA PHE A 52 -13.22 -12.52 2.17
C PHE A 52 -12.02 -13.46 2.37
N ALA A 53 -12.28 -14.71 2.79
CA ALA A 53 -11.23 -15.71 2.97
C ALA A 53 -10.42 -15.95 1.69
N THR A 54 -11.10 -16.05 0.55
CA THR A 54 -10.47 -16.24 -0.76
C THR A 54 -9.63 -15.03 -1.17
N ILE A 55 -10.07 -13.81 -0.85
CA ILE A 55 -9.31 -12.59 -1.12
C ILE A 55 -8.03 -12.57 -0.26
N CYS A 56 -8.12 -12.92 1.03
CA CYS A 56 -6.94 -12.99 1.91
C CYS A 56 -5.92 -14.01 1.40
N GLU A 57 -6.36 -15.21 1.00
CA GLU A 57 -5.49 -16.23 0.40
C GLU A 57 -4.78 -15.68 -0.85
N TRP A 58 -5.53 -15.02 -1.75
CA TRP A 58 -4.94 -14.43 -2.96
C TRP A 58 -3.92 -13.33 -2.66
N ILE A 59 -4.16 -12.50 -1.65
CA ILE A 59 -3.22 -11.46 -1.23
C ILE A 59 -1.93 -12.11 -0.72
N VAL A 60 -2.04 -13.09 0.17
CA VAL A 60 -0.87 -13.82 0.72
C VAL A 60 -0.09 -14.49 -0.41
N ASP A 61 -0.77 -15.22 -1.28
CA ASP A 61 -0.16 -15.90 -2.42
C ASP A 61 0.51 -14.93 -3.40
N ALA A 62 -0.10 -13.77 -3.65
CA ALA A 62 0.46 -12.76 -4.54
C ALA A 62 1.73 -12.15 -3.94
N TRP A 63 1.73 -11.80 -2.66
CA TRP A 63 2.90 -11.26 -1.97
C TRP A 63 4.04 -12.27 -1.90
N ALA A 64 3.74 -13.56 -1.67
CA ALA A 64 4.75 -14.62 -1.69
C ALA A 64 5.45 -14.77 -3.06
N LYS A 65 4.77 -14.41 -4.16
CA LYS A 65 5.32 -14.45 -5.52
C LYS A 65 6.10 -13.19 -5.90
N ILE A 66 5.96 -12.09 -5.15
CA ILE A 66 6.66 -10.83 -5.43
C ILE A 66 8.05 -10.88 -4.80
N SER A 67 9.09 -10.81 -5.64
CA SER A 67 10.47 -10.72 -5.14
C SER A 67 10.76 -9.36 -4.50
N ALA A 68 11.62 -9.32 -3.49
CA ALA A 68 12.10 -8.08 -2.89
C ALA A 68 12.70 -7.11 -3.94
N LEU A 69 13.36 -7.65 -4.97
CA LEU A 69 13.90 -6.86 -6.07
C LEU A 69 12.81 -6.12 -6.87
N THR A 70 11.63 -6.73 -7.02
CA THR A 70 10.48 -6.07 -7.65
C THR A 70 10.06 -4.84 -6.85
N VAL A 71 10.05 -4.93 -5.52
CA VAL A 71 9.75 -3.81 -4.62
C VAL A 71 10.83 -2.73 -4.76
N VAL A 72 12.11 -3.09 -4.65
CA VAL A 72 13.22 -2.13 -4.79
C VAL A 72 13.16 -1.38 -6.12
N ARG A 73 12.88 -2.06 -7.23
CA ARG A 73 12.73 -1.45 -8.56
C ARG A 73 11.54 -0.50 -8.64
N ALA A 74 10.42 -0.83 -8.00
CA ALA A 74 9.25 0.06 -7.98
C ALA A 74 9.56 1.38 -7.25
N PHE A 75 10.28 1.30 -6.12
CA PHE A 75 10.71 2.47 -5.37
C PHE A 75 11.79 3.29 -6.10
N ALA A 76 12.73 2.62 -6.77
CA ALA A 76 13.71 3.29 -7.62
C ALA A 76 13.05 4.02 -8.80
N LYS A 77 12.08 3.37 -9.46
CA LYS A 77 11.30 3.99 -10.55
C LYS A 77 10.48 5.20 -10.10
N ALA A 78 10.04 5.21 -8.83
CA ALA A 78 9.36 6.35 -8.23
C ALA A 78 10.33 7.46 -7.77
N GLY A 79 11.65 7.31 -7.96
CA GLY A 79 12.65 8.28 -7.55
C GLY A 79 12.90 8.35 -6.04
N ILE A 80 12.40 7.38 -5.27
CA ILE A 80 12.53 7.34 -3.81
C ILE A 80 13.90 6.77 -3.40
N ILE A 81 14.43 5.85 -4.20
CA ILE A 81 15.74 5.22 -4.00
C ILE A 81 16.56 5.40 -5.28
N ALA A 82 17.88 5.52 -5.16
CA ALA A 82 18.77 5.58 -6.33
C ALA A 82 18.69 4.30 -7.18
N GLU A 83 18.68 4.45 -8.50
CA GLU A 83 18.66 3.31 -9.43
C GLU A 83 19.99 2.53 -9.33
N GLN A 84 19.93 1.28 -8.91
CA GLN A 84 21.12 0.44 -8.77
C GLN A 84 21.58 -0.02 -10.17
N PRO A 85 22.88 0.09 -10.53
CA PRO A 85 23.37 -0.35 -11.83
C PRO A 85 23.12 -1.84 -12.04
N PRO A 86 23.00 -2.32 -13.30
CA PRO A 86 22.73 -3.73 -13.60
C PRO A 86 23.94 -4.61 -13.26
N GLY A 87 24.11 -4.92 -11.98
CA GLY A 87 25.04 -5.92 -11.47
C GLY A 87 24.48 -7.32 -11.69
N ASN A 88 25.34 -8.21 -12.17
CA ASN A 88 25.07 -9.62 -12.46
C ASN A 88 24.31 -10.34 -11.33
N LYS A 89 23.32 -11.16 -11.72
CA LYS A 89 22.56 -11.97 -10.77
C LYS A 89 23.47 -13.01 -10.12
N THR A 90 23.51 -13.03 -8.79
CA THR A 90 23.62 -14.29 -8.06
C THR A 90 22.38 -14.41 -7.20
N GLY A 91 21.49 -15.33 -7.59
CA GLY A 91 20.33 -15.67 -6.82
C GLY A 91 20.74 -16.43 -5.57
N SER A 92 20.55 -15.82 -4.41
CA SER A 92 20.20 -16.50 -3.17
C SER A 92 19.87 -15.43 -2.15
N ASN A 93 18.58 -15.22 -1.87
CA ASN A 93 18.17 -14.67 -0.59
C ASN A 93 17.01 -15.54 -0.11
N LYS A 94 17.34 -16.62 0.61
CA LYS A 94 16.42 -17.16 1.61
C LYS A 94 16.42 -16.16 2.76
N ASP A 95 15.59 -15.13 2.65
CA ASP A 95 15.21 -14.35 3.83
C ASP A 95 14.07 -15.12 4.49
N GLU A 96 14.42 -16.06 5.38
CA GLU A 96 13.50 -16.49 6.44
C GLU A 96 13.37 -15.32 7.42
N ARG A 97 12.58 -14.32 7.02
CA ARG A 97 12.20 -13.22 7.90
C ARG A 97 10.86 -13.59 8.50
N GLU A 98 10.87 -13.94 9.78
CA GLU A 98 9.67 -14.09 10.61
C GLU A 98 8.72 -12.91 10.32
N PRO A 99 7.43 -13.17 10.01
CA PRO A 99 6.47 -12.11 9.77
C PRO A 99 6.32 -11.31 11.06
N GLY A 100 6.97 -10.15 11.12
CA GLY A 100 6.84 -9.21 12.22
C GLY A 100 5.35 -8.95 12.46
N MET A 101 4.89 -9.27 13.66
CA MET A 101 3.50 -9.16 14.05
C MET A 101 3.01 -7.73 13.75
N PHE A 102 2.04 -7.60 12.85
CA PHE A 102 1.42 -6.32 12.56
C PHE A 102 0.83 -5.75 13.84
N ASP A 103 1.15 -4.49 14.13
CA ASP A 103 0.65 -3.79 15.31
C ASP A 103 -0.89 -3.76 15.28
N GLY A 104 -1.51 -4.18 16.40
CA GLY A 104 -2.96 -4.31 16.53
C GLY A 104 -3.69 -2.96 16.34
N GLU A 105 -3.01 -1.85 16.61
CA GLU A 105 -3.54 -0.50 16.37
C GLU A 105 -3.60 -0.16 14.87
N ILE A 106 -2.60 -0.59 14.09
CA ILE A 106 -2.58 -0.36 12.63
C ILE A 106 -3.64 -1.25 11.94
N ALA A 107 -3.79 -2.50 12.38
CA ALA A 107 -4.84 -3.39 11.87
C ALA A 107 -6.25 -2.83 12.11
N GLN A 108 -6.49 -2.20 13.26
CA GLN A 108 -7.77 -1.55 13.57
C GLN A 108 -8.05 -0.36 12.65
N LEU A 109 -7.02 0.42 12.29
CA LEU A 109 -7.18 1.57 11.40
C LEU A 109 -7.60 1.19 9.97
N PHE A 110 -7.13 0.04 9.47
CA PHE A 110 -7.56 -0.49 8.17
C PHE A 110 -8.96 -1.11 8.22
N ASN A 111 -9.33 -1.73 9.35
CA ASN A 111 -10.66 -2.32 9.52
C ASN A 111 -11.76 -1.28 9.76
N SER A 112 -11.43 -0.05 10.18
CA SER A 112 -12.39 1.06 10.26
C SER A 112 -12.79 1.64 8.91
N ASP A 113 -12.07 1.31 7.82
CA ASP A 113 -12.30 1.83 6.47
C ASP A 113 -13.30 0.94 5.69
N THR A 114 -14.36 0.48 6.36
CA THR A 114 -15.48 -0.24 5.71
C THR A 114 -16.43 0.76 5.06
N GLU A 115 -16.64 0.62 3.75
CA GLU A 115 -17.47 1.47 2.88
C GLU A 115 -18.99 1.44 3.16
N ASP A 116 -19.41 0.99 4.36
CA ASP A 116 -20.82 0.82 4.73
C ASP A 116 -21.44 2.09 5.36
N GLU A 117 -20.70 3.20 5.45
CA GLU A 117 -21.27 4.50 5.82
C GLU A 117 -21.82 5.22 4.58
N ASP A 118 -23.16 5.25 4.46
CA ASP A 118 -23.86 5.99 3.42
C ASP A 118 -23.45 7.48 3.43
N PHE A 119 -22.92 7.94 2.29
CA PHE A 119 -22.49 9.32 2.10
C PHE A 119 -23.70 10.25 2.08
N ASP A 120 -23.97 10.94 3.18
CA ASP A 120 -24.95 12.03 3.23
C ASP A 120 -24.46 13.20 2.37
N ALA A 121 -25.09 13.36 1.21
CA ALA A 121 -24.82 14.45 0.29
C ALA A 121 -25.10 15.80 0.96
N PHE A 122 -24.22 16.78 0.71
CA PHE A 122 -24.40 18.14 1.20
C PHE A 122 -25.78 18.66 0.75
N VAL A 123 -26.67 18.85 1.72
CA VAL A 123 -27.90 19.60 1.52
C VAL A 123 -27.48 21.03 1.22
N GLY A 124 -27.67 21.46 -0.03
CA GLY A 124 -27.52 22.86 -0.40
C GLY A 124 -28.61 23.66 0.28
N GLU A 125 -28.24 24.60 1.14
CA GLU A 125 -29.14 25.68 1.53
C GLU A 125 -29.24 26.66 0.36
N GLU A 126 -30.48 26.91 -0.08
CA GLU A 126 -30.87 27.93 -1.08
C GLU A 126 -30.59 29.35 -0.60
#